data_AF-A0A1F5N2D8-F1
#
_entry.id   AF-A0A1F5N2D8-F1
#
_cell.length_a   1.000
_cell.length_b   1.000
_cell.length_c   1.000
_cell.angle_alpha   90.00
_cell.angle_beta   90.00
_cell.angle_gamma   90.00
#
_symmetry.space_group_name_H-M   'P 1'
#
loop_
_entity.id
_entity.type
_entity.pdbx_description
1 polymer ?
#
loop_
_entity_poly.entity_id
_entity_poly.type
_entity_poly.pdbx_seq_one_letter_code
_entity_poly.pdbx_strand_id
1 'polypeptide(L)' 'MKKSAILSTVAIAYFMIGFLVAIAFAIYYHWPFISFLSPGFYSVILTWPFQAIGFSGDLLYYGLTGKQI' A
#
# COMPACT_ATOMS: atom_id res chain seq x y z
N MET A 1 -20.35 -10.45 19.08
CA MET A 1 -19.66 -11.08 17.93
C MET A 1 -18.70 -12.15 18.43
N LYS A 2 -18.55 -13.27 17.71
CA LYS A 2 -17.51 -14.27 18.03
C LYS A 2 -16.12 -13.62 17.83
N LYS A 3 -15.14 -13.93 18.68
CA LYS A 3 -13.78 -13.37 18.59
C LYS A 3 -13.15 -13.56 17.20
N SER A 4 -13.42 -14.69 16.56
CA SER A 4 -13.00 -14.98 15.18
C SER A 4 -13.55 -13.98 14.16
N ALA A 5 -14.82 -13.59 14.29
CA ALA A 5 -15.44 -12.63 13.39
C ALA A 5 -14.79 -11.24 13.49
N ILE A 6 -14.46 -10.80 14.71
CA ILE A 6 -13.77 -9.51 14.93
C ILE A 6 -12.38 -9.54 14.29
N LEU A 7 -11.61 -10.61 14.53
CA LEU A 7 -10.27 -10.75 13.94
C LEU A 7 -10.32 -10.74 12.41
N SER A 8 -11.26 -11.48 11.82
CA SER A 8 -11.46 -11.48 10.37
C SER A 8 -11.84 -10.09 9.85
N THR A 9 -12.75 -9.38 10.52
CA THR A 9 -13.11 -8.00 10.13
C THR A 9 -11.92 -7.06 10.19
N VAL A 10 -11.11 -7.14 11.24
CA VAL A 10 -9.88 -6.32 11.39
C VAL A 10 -8.88 -6.65 10.28
N ALA A 11 -8.67 -7.93 9.98
CA ALA A 11 -7.77 -8.36 8.91
C ALA A 11 -8.23 -7.88 7.52
N ILE A 12 -9.54 -7.96 7.24
CA ILE A 12 -10.12 -7.45 6.00
C ILE A 12 -9.94 -5.93 5.92
N ALA A 13 -10.24 -5.20 6.99
CA ALA A 13 -10.06 -3.75 7.02
C ALA A 13 -8.59 -3.36 6.80
N TYR A 14 -7.66 -4.04 7.47
CA TYR A 14 -6.21 -3.84 7.29
C TYR A 14 -5.78 -4.08 5.84
N PHE A 15 -6.25 -5.18 5.22
CA PHE A 15 -5.95 -5.50 3.84
C PHE A 15 -6.52 -4.45 2.87
N MET A 16 -7.76 -4.00 3.08
CA MET A 16 -8.39 -3.00 2.22
C MET A 16 -7.68 -1.65 2.29
N ILE A 17 -7.24 -1.23 3.48
CA ILE A 17 -6.41 -0.03 3.63
C ILE A 17 -5.07 -0.21 2.89
N GLY A 18 -4.41 -1.35 3.10
CA GLY A 18 -3.16 -1.67 2.40
C GLY A 18 -3.31 -1.70 0.89
N PHE A 19 -4.44 -2.19 0.37
CA PHE A 19 -4.75 -2.20 -1.06
C PHE A 19 -4.83 -0.77 -1.64
N LEU A 20 -5.49 0.15 -0.95
CA LEU A 20 -5.53 1.56 -1.35
C LEU A 20 -4.13 2.20 -1.32
N VAL A 21 -3.32 1.90 -0.31
CA VAL A 21 -1.93 2.38 -0.22
C VAL A 21 -1.08 1.83 -1.37
N ALA A 22 -1.23 0.54 -1.70
CA ALA A 22 -0.49 -0.09 -2.80
C ALA A 22 -0.85 0.53 -4.16
N ILE A 23 -2.13 0.89 -4.38
CA ILE A 23 -2.54 1.65 -5.57
C ILE A 23 -1.88 3.03 -5.60
N ALA A 24 -1.91 3.77 -4.48
CA ALA A 24 -1.27 5.08 -4.40
C ALA A 24 0.25 4.99 -4.67
N PHE A 25 0.91 3.97 -4.12
CA PHE A 25 2.31 3.64 -4.41
C PHE A 25 2.54 3.39 -5.90
N ALA A 26 1.76 2.49 -6.49
CA ALA A 26 1.92 2.12 -7.89
C ALA A 26 1.75 3.33 -8.82
N ILE A 27 0.81 4.23 -8.51
CA ILE A 27 0.62 5.48 -9.25
C ILE A 27 1.82 6.41 -9.05
N TYR A 28 2.18 6.68 -7.79
CA TYR A 28 3.23 7.65 -7.43
C TYR A 28 4.61 7.28 -7.98
N TYR A 29 4.95 5.99 -7.92
CA TYR A 29 6.22 5.45 -8.40
C TYR A 29 6.14 4.93 -9.84
N HIS A 30 5.06 5.22 -10.56
CA HIS A 30 4.91 4.91 -11.99
C HIS A 30 5.12 3.42 -12.32
N TRP A 31 4.60 2.54 -11.47
CA TRP A 31 4.70 1.10 -11.68
C TRP A 31 3.94 0.68 -12.95
N PRO A 32 4.41 -0.37 -13.66
CA PRO A 32 3.67 -0.95 -14.77
C PRO A 32 2.23 -1.33 -14.37
N PHE A 33 1.26 -1.19 -15.27
CA PHE A 33 -0.14 -1.55 -14.97
C PHE A 33 -0.31 -2.99 -14.49
N ILE A 34 0.52 -3.92 -14.99
CA ILE A 34 0.51 -5.34 -14.59
C ILE A 34 1.11 -5.61 -13.21
N SER A 35 1.60 -4.60 -12.50
CA SER A 35 2.32 -4.79 -11.24
C SER A 35 1.47 -5.36 -10.13
N PHE A 36 0.13 -5.30 -10.22
CA PHE A 36 -0.76 -5.98 -9.28
C PHE A 36 -0.59 -7.50 -9.26
N LEU A 37 0.01 -8.08 -10.31
CA LEU A 37 0.39 -9.50 -10.37
C LEU A 37 1.75 -9.79 -9.71
N SER A 38 2.50 -8.75 -9.31
CA SER A 38 3.83 -8.90 -8.75
C SER A 38 3.81 -9.11 -7.23
N PRO A 39 4.78 -9.86 -6.67
CA PRO A 39 4.94 -9.97 -5.22
C PRO A 39 5.16 -8.61 -4.54
N GLY A 40 5.76 -7.64 -5.23
CA GLY A 40 6.00 -6.30 -4.70
C GLY A 40 4.72 -5.56 -4.33
N PHE A 41 3.67 -5.69 -5.15
CA PHE A 41 2.37 -5.06 -4.87
C PHE A 41 1.75 -5.60 -3.59
N TYR A 42 1.71 -6.93 -3.42
CA TYR A 42 1.20 -7.55 -2.20
C TYR A 42 2.08 -7.28 -0.98
N SER A 43 3.39 -7.12 -1.16
CA SER A 43 4.29 -6.70 -0.08
C SER A 43 3.87 -5.33 0.48
N VAL A 44 3.54 -4.37 -0.38
CA VAL A 44 3.03 -3.05 0.05
C VAL A 44 1.70 -3.19 0.78
N ILE A 45 0.76 -4.01 0.29
CA ILE A 45 -0.54 -4.23 0.97
C ILE A 45 -0.33 -4.75 2.39
N LEU A 46 0.57 -5.72 2.58
CA LEU A 46 0.74 -6.36 3.87
C LEU A 46 1.61 -5.55 4.84
N THR A 47 2.46 -4.67 4.31
CA THR A 47 3.43 -3.88 5.10
C THR A 47 3.19 -2.37 5.03
N TRP A 48 2.00 -1.95 4.59
CA TRP A 48 1.65 -0.55 4.36
C TRP A 48 1.96 0.40 5.53
N PRO A 49 1.86 0.03 6.82
CA PRO A 49 2.16 0.97 7.91
C PRO A 49 3.63 1.42 7.90
N PHE A 50 4.55 0.54 7.49
CA PHE A 50 5.96 0.85 7.37
C PHE A 50 6.25 1.62 6.08
N GLN A 51 5.62 1.20 4.98
CA GLN A 51 5.77 1.83 3.67
C GLN A 51 5.22 3.26 3.64
N ALA A 52 4.13 3.53 4.36
CA ALA A 52 3.49 4.84 4.42
C ALA A 52 4.41 5.94 5.00
N ILE A 53 5.33 5.59 5.89
CA ILE A 53 6.31 6.52 6.46
C ILE A 53 7.27 6.98 5.36
N GLY A 54 7.83 6.02 4.62
CA GLY A 54 8.72 6.31 3.48
C GLY A 54 8.00 7.08 2.38
N PHE A 55 6.77 6.68 2.05
CA PHE A 55 5.92 7.34 1.07
C PHE A 55 5.64 8.80 1.41
N SER A 56 5.34 9.09 2.68
CA SER A 56 5.10 10.46 3.13
C SER A 56 6.36 11.30 3.00
N GLY A 57 7.53 10.73 3.33
CA GLY A 57 8.82 11.36 3.09
C GLY A 57 9.01 11.67 1.60
N ASP A 58 8.87 10.66 0.74
CA ASP A 58 9.03 10.84 -0.70
C ASP A 58 8.06 11.88 -1.27
N LEU A 59 6.80 11.90 -0.82
CA LEU A 59 5.82 12.90 -1.21
C LEU A 59 6.24 14.33 -0.81
N LEU A 60 6.85 14.48 0.38
CA LEU A 60 7.36 15.76 0.85
C LEU A 60 8.63 16.20 0.10
N TYR A 61 9.51 15.27 -0.26
CA TYR A 61 10.79 15.57 -0.92
C TYR A 61 10.67 15.73 -2.45
N TYR A 62 9.89 14.88 -3.10
CA TYR A 62 9.76 14.81 -4.55
C TYR A 62 8.42 15.35 -5.07
N GLY A 63 7.53 15.80 -4.18
CA GLY A 63 6.23 16.35 -4.52
C GLY A 63 5.33 15.32 -5.20
N LEU A 64 4.29 15.81 -5.90
CA LEU A 64 3.32 14.97 -6.62
C LEU A 64 3.87 14.33 -7.90
N THR A 65 5.04 14.79 -8.37
CA THR A 65 5.70 14.28 -9.57
C THR A 65 6.32 12.91 -9.39
N GLY A 66 6.41 12.42 -8.15
CA GLY A 66 6.93 11.08 -7.88
C GLY A 66 8.44 10.99 -7.95
N LYS A 67 8.95 9.88 -7.45
CA LYS A 67 10.34 9.45 -7.63
C LYS A 67 10.37 8.41 -8.75
N GLN A 68 11.31 8.54 -9.69
CA GLN A 68 11.60 7.44 -10.62
C GLN A 68 12.39 6.36 -9.87
N ILE A 69 11.83 5.14 -9.82
CA ILE A 69 12.48 3.94 -9.25
C ILE A 69 13.23 3.20 -10.36
#